data_AF-A0A6I4XVW8-F1
#
_entry.id   AF-A0A6I4XVW8-F1
#
_cell.length_a   1.000
_cell.length_b   1.000
_cell.length_c   1.000
_cell.angle_alpha   90.00
_cell.angle_beta   90.00
_cell.angle_gamma   90.00
#
_symmetry.space_group_name_H-M   'P 1'
#
loop_
_entity.id
_entity.type
_entity.pdbx_description
1 polymer ?
#
loop_
_entity_poly.entity_id
_entity_poly.type
_entity_poly.pdbx_seq_one_letter_code
_entity_poly.pdbx_strand_id
1 'polypeptide(L)'
;MDTITNHKKCGMVVIDPKYKLISSILEKLPEDKSILDRIVIWDITSNRPLSIDVLSQIDGKSPELAAETVLSSLRGLFNDMGVFMEELLTMGFLSLAQSKHKLTLLHLPIYLSNQTFRRKVNSQIEDVYLKSYWANFEALPEKERNQQTAVPLRRLNLLLMRQTTRGALGDTNPRFNLESIFTEGKILLVPLN
;
A
#
# COMPACT_ATOMS: atom_id res chain seq x y z
N MET A 1 -25.02 19.54 1.85
CA MET A 1 -24.20 20.55 1.16
C MET A 1 -23.50 21.42 2.17
N ASP A 2 -24.27 21.99 3.11
CA ASP A 2 -23.78 22.77 4.24
C ASP A 2 -22.67 22.07 5.05
N THR A 3 -22.68 20.75 5.15
CA THR A 3 -21.62 20.04 5.87
C THR A 3 -20.25 20.11 5.16
N ILE A 4 -20.22 20.09 3.82
CA ILE A 4 -18.97 20.05 3.02
C ILE A 4 -18.39 21.45 2.80
N THR A 5 -19.25 22.44 2.57
CA THR A 5 -18.82 23.82 2.29
C THR A 5 -18.52 24.63 3.55
N ASN A 6 -19.17 24.31 4.68
CA ASN A 6 -19.13 25.13 5.90
C ASN A 6 -18.03 24.69 6.90
N HIS A 7 -17.38 23.54 6.67
CA HIS A 7 -16.20 23.10 7.42
C HIS A 7 -14.92 23.39 6.63
N LYS A 8 -14.52 24.67 6.60
CA LYS A 8 -13.27 25.13 5.94
C LYS A 8 -11.96 24.49 6.48
N LYS A 9 -12.03 23.50 7.40
CA LYS A 9 -10.86 22.88 8.04
C LYS A 9 -10.94 21.36 8.29
N CYS A 10 -12.04 20.67 7.98
CA CYS A 10 -12.12 19.22 8.21
C CYS A 10 -11.82 18.44 6.94
N GLY A 11 -10.86 17.52 7.01
CA GLY A 11 -10.63 16.52 5.97
C GLY A 11 -11.79 15.54 5.87
N MET A 12 -12.08 15.06 4.67
CA MET A 12 -13.15 14.09 4.43
C MET A 12 -12.68 13.02 3.44
N VAL A 13 -13.08 11.77 3.71
CA VAL A 13 -12.88 10.65 2.78
C VAL A 13 -14.25 10.06 2.44
N VAL A 14 -14.55 9.96 1.15
CA VAL A 14 -15.79 9.37 0.63
C VAL A 14 -15.40 8.16 -0.22
N ILE A 15 -15.80 6.98 0.21
CA ILE A 15 -15.62 5.73 -0.54
C ILE A 15 -16.98 5.33 -1.10
N ASP A 16 -17.10 5.24 -2.43
CA ASP A 16 -18.38 5.02 -3.10
C ASP A 16 -18.31 3.84 -4.08
N PRO A 17 -18.83 2.65 -3.70
CA PRO A 17 -18.87 1.47 -4.54
C PRO A 17 -19.80 1.53 -5.75
N LYS A 18 -20.65 2.55 -5.85
CA LYS A 18 -21.64 2.65 -6.95
C LYS A 18 -21.50 3.94 -7.75
N TYR A 19 -20.50 4.76 -7.43
CA TYR A 19 -20.25 6.08 -8.03
C TYR A 19 -21.38 7.13 -7.88
N LYS A 20 -22.57 6.74 -7.38
CA LYS A 20 -23.76 7.61 -7.30
C LYS A 20 -23.62 8.76 -6.30
N LEU A 21 -22.95 8.52 -5.18
CA LEU A 21 -22.71 9.54 -4.17
C LEU A 21 -21.65 10.53 -4.67
N ILE A 22 -20.55 10.02 -5.23
CA ILE A 22 -19.49 10.86 -5.79
C ILE A 22 -20.04 11.72 -6.94
N SER A 23 -20.79 11.14 -7.89
CA SER A 23 -21.39 11.92 -8.99
C SER A 23 -22.30 13.03 -8.45
N SER A 24 -23.15 12.70 -7.47
CA SER A 24 -24.05 13.67 -6.83
C SER A 24 -23.30 14.78 -6.08
N ILE A 25 -22.12 14.49 -5.52
CA ILE A 25 -21.25 15.50 -4.89
C ILE A 25 -20.66 16.40 -5.98
N LEU A 26 -20.08 15.82 -7.03
CA LEU A 26 -19.42 16.54 -8.11
C LEU A 26 -20.37 17.50 -8.85
N GLU A 27 -21.60 17.06 -9.15
CA GLU A 27 -22.65 17.88 -9.79
C GLU A 27 -23.07 19.10 -8.96
N LYS A 28 -22.81 19.04 -7.65
CA LYS A 28 -23.21 20.02 -6.65
C LYS A 28 -22.04 20.92 -6.23
N LEU A 29 -20.83 20.70 -6.72
CA LEU A 29 -19.70 21.51 -6.32
C LEU A 29 -19.87 22.96 -6.79
N PRO A 30 -19.61 23.95 -5.93
CA PRO A 30 -19.52 25.34 -6.36
C PRO A 30 -18.30 25.53 -7.28
N GLU A 31 -18.39 26.48 -8.21
CA GLU A 31 -17.28 26.86 -9.11
C GLU A 31 -16.13 27.60 -8.40
N ASP A 32 -16.20 27.72 -7.07
CA ASP A 32 -15.15 28.33 -6.25
C ASP A 32 -13.86 27.49 -6.30
N LYS A 33 -12.82 28.06 -6.91
CA LYS A 33 -11.51 27.43 -7.07
C LYS A 33 -10.90 26.95 -5.75
N SER A 34 -11.12 27.68 -4.65
CA SER A 34 -10.59 27.29 -3.33
C SER A 34 -11.21 25.99 -2.80
N ILE A 35 -12.43 25.66 -3.24
CA ILE A 35 -13.10 24.40 -2.92
C ILE A 35 -12.62 23.31 -3.86
N LEU A 36 -12.53 23.59 -5.17
CA LEU A 36 -12.05 22.63 -6.17
C LEU A 36 -10.62 22.16 -5.90
N ASP A 37 -9.72 23.05 -5.50
CA ASP A 37 -8.32 22.74 -5.17
C ASP A 37 -8.18 21.79 -3.96
N ARG A 38 -9.23 21.66 -3.13
CA ARG A 38 -9.27 20.71 -2.00
C ARG A 38 -9.73 19.32 -2.41
N ILE A 39 -10.24 19.12 -3.62
CA ILE A 39 -10.85 17.87 -4.04
C ILE A 39 -9.82 16.99 -4.73
N VAL A 40 -9.69 15.78 -4.22
CA VAL A 40 -8.80 14.76 -4.75
C VAL A 40 -9.65 13.57 -5.14
N ILE A 41 -9.59 13.18 -6.41
CA ILE A 41 -10.27 11.98 -6.91
C ILE A 41 -9.22 10.89 -7.07
N TRP A 42 -9.37 9.81 -6.31
CA TRP A 42 -8.51 8.63 -6.42
C TRP A 42 -9.26 7.49 -7.10
N ASP A 43 -9.41 7.63 -8.41
CA ASP A 43 -9.93 6.58 -9.27
C ASP A 43 -8.79 5.65 -9.71
N ILE A 44 -8.73 4.47 -9.09
CA ILE A 44 -7.75 3.44 -9.42
C ILE A 44 -7.93 2.90 -10.84
N THR A 45 -9.13 3.00 -11.43
CA THR A 45 -9.43 2.52 -12.78
C THR A 45 -9.01 3.51 -13.87
N SER A 46 -8.66 4.74 -13.48
CA SER A 46 -8.20 5.77 -14.42
C SER A 46 -6.88 5.39 -15.11
N ASN A 47 -6.60 5.98 -16.28
CA ASN A 47 -5.36 5.76 -17.02
C ASN A 47 -4.09 6.25 -16.29
N ARG A 48 -4.25 7.11 -15.27
CA ARG A 48 -3.18 7.69 -14.48
C ARG A 48 -3.62 7.76 -13.01
N PRO A 49 -3.77 6.60 -12.35
CA PRO A 49 -4.24 6.58 -10.97
C PRO A 49 -3.25 7.33 -10.08
N LEU A 50 -3.76 8.00 -9.05
CA LEU A 50 -2.90 8.48 -7.98
C LEU A 50 -2.25 7.26 -7.32
N SER A 51 -0.96 7.40 -7.00
CA SER A 51 -0.23 6.38 -6.26
C SER A 51 -0.08 6.80 -4.80
N ILE A 52 0.01 5.81 -3.92
CA ILE A 52 0.48 5.98 -2.55
C ILE A 52 1.59 4.95 -2.28
N ASP A 53 2.51 5.30 -1.40
CA ASP A 53 3.46 4.35 -0.85
C ASP A 53 2.99 3.92 0.55
N VAL A 54 2.38 2.75 0.63
CA VAL A 54 1.85 2.19 1.89
C VAL A 54 2.94 1.73 2.87
N LEU A 55 4.18 1.55 2.39
CA LEU A 55 5.32 1.18 3.22
C LEU A 55 6.18 2.38 3.62
N SER A 56 5.86 3.57 3.11
CA SER A 56 6.61 4.78 3.43
C SER A 56 6.55 5.10 4.92
N GLN A 57 7.72 5.42 5.48
CA GLN A 57 7.88 5.92 6.83
C GLN A 57 7.54 7.42 6.84
N ILE A 58 6.26 7.75 6.66
CA ILE A 58 5.79 9.14 6.84
C ILE A 58 5.76 9.45 8.34
N ASP A 59 6.09 10.69 8.69
CA ASP A 59 6.36 11.19 10.05
C ASP A 59 5.51 10.52 11.14
N GLY A 60 6.18 9.75 12.01
CA GLY A 60 5.59 9.11 13.18
C GLY A 60 5.09 7.67 12.99
N LYS A 61 5.08 7.11 11.77
CA LYS A 61 4.79 5.68 11.56
C LYS A 61 6.05 4.83 11.61
N SER A 62 6.07 3.89 12.55
CA SER A 62 7.14 2.90 12.59
C SER A 62 7.00 1.90 11.42
N PRO A 63 8.11 1.33 10.91
CA PRO A 63 8.05 0.32 9.86
C PRO A 63 7.20 -0.90 10.24
N GLU A 64 7.12 -1.25 11.52
CA GLU A 64 6.25 -2.32 12.05
C GLU A 64 4.78 -2.00 11.84
N LEU A 65 4.36 -0.76 12.16
CA LEU A 65 2.97 -0.34 11.97
C LEU A 65 2.60 -0.30 10.49
N ALA A 66 3.51 0.15 9.61
CA ALA A 66 3.29 0.15 8.17
C ALA A 66 3.12 -1.29 7.64
N ALA A 67 4.02 -2.20 8.01
CA ALA A 67 3.95 -3.60 7.63
C ALA A 67 2.67 -4.29 8.13
N GLU A 68 2.28 -4.05 9.39
CA GLU A 68 1.07 -4.62 9.98
C GLU A 68 -0.21 -4.09 9.32
N THR A 69 -0.24 -2.79 8.99
CA THR A 69 -1.39 -2.19 8.28
C THR A 69 -1.63 -2.86 6.92
N VAL A 70 -0.54 -3.08 6.18
CA VAL A 70 -0.59 -3.79 4.89
C VAL A 70 -1.01 -5.24 5.08
N LEU A 71 -0.41 -5.94 6.05
CA LEU A 71 -0.74 -7.34 6.32
C LEU A 71 -2.21 -7.51 6.73
N SER A 72 -2.72 -6.67 7.62
CA SER A 72 -4.14 -6.64 8.01
C SER A 72 -5.06 -6.41 6.82
N SER A 73 -4.67 -5.54 5.88
CA SER A 73 -5.42 -5.33 4.64
C SER A 73 -5.47 -6.60 3.79
N LEU A 74 -4.35 -7.33 3.68
CA LEU A 74 -4.30 -8.59 2.94
C LEU A 74 -5.06 -9.73 3.63
N ARG A 75 -5.08 -9.79 4.96
CA ARG A 75 -5.92 -10.76 5.71
C ARG A 75 -7.40 -10.58 5.36
N GLY A 76 -7.85 -9.34 5.15
CA GLY A 76 -9.22 -9.07 4.68
C GLY A 76 -9.51 -9.53 3.24
N LEU A 77 -8.48 -9.69 2.40
CA LEU A 77 -8.61 -10.15 1.01
C LEU A 77 -8.49 -11.67 0.88
N PHE A 78 -7.84 -12.33 1.83
CA PHE A 78 -7.52 -13.75 1.74
C PHE A 78 -8.10 -14.52 2.94
N ASN A 79 -9.11 -15.34 2.67
CA ASN A 79 -9.84 -16.09 3.71
C ASN A 79 -8.99 -17.10 4.52
N ASP A 80 -7.87 -17.56 3.97
CA ASP A 80 -6.95 -18.48 4.64
C ASP A 80 -5.53 -18.12 4.24
N MET A 81 -4.70 -17.65 5.17
CA MET A 81 -3.30 -17.32 4.89
C MET A 81 -2.44 -18.58 4.79
N GLY A 82 -2.72 -19.62 5.60
CA GLY A 82 -1.78 -20.72 5.81
C GLY A 82 -0.54 -20.29 6.61
N VAL A 83 0.10 -21.28 7.25
CA VAL A 83 1.17 -21.05 8.25
C VAL A 83 2.34 -20.24 7.69
N PHE A 84 2.85 -20.61 6.51
CA PHE A 84 4.02 -19.96 5.94
C PHE A 84 3.74 -18.60 5.33
N MET A 85 2.53 -18.37 4.79
CA MET A 85 2.24 -17.11 4.11
C MET A 85 2.19 -15.95 5.09
N GLU A 86 1.53 -16.13 6.22
CA GLU A 86 1.42 -15.06 7.21
C GLU A 86 2.79 -14.65 7.74
N GLU A 87 3.63 -15.62 8.10
CA GLU A 87 5.00 -15.36 8.54
C GLU A 87 5.86 -14.72 7.43
N LEU A 88 5.87 -15.27 6.22
CA LEU A 88 6.66 -14.73 5.11
C LEU A 88 6.23 -13.33 4.70
N LEU A 89 4.93 -13.04 4.71
CA LEU A 89 4.42 -11.70 4.41
C LEU A 89 4.78 -10.72 5.53
N THR A 90 4.66 -11.12 6.79
CA THR A 90 5.05 -10.30 7.94
C THR A 90 6.53 -9.90 7.83
N MET A 91 7.41 -10.90 7.72
CA MET A 91 8.86 -10.66 7.64
C MET A 91 9.21 -9.91 6.35
N GLY A 92 8.53 -10.21 5.24
CA GLY A 92 8.71 -9.56 3.96
C GLY A 92 8.38 -8.08 4.00
N PHE A 93 7.18 -7.71 4.43
CA PHE A 93 6.77 -6.30 4.51
C PHE A 93 7.60 -5.51 5.50
N LEU A 94 7.93 -6.09 6.65
CA LEU A 94 8.79 -5.43 7.62
C LEU A 94 10.19 -5.15 7.04
N SER A 95 10.75 -6.12 6.31
CA SER A 95 12.06 -5.95 5.64
C SER A 95 12.03 -4.86 4.57
N LEU A 96 10.94 -4.79 3.79
CA LEU A 96 10.76 -3.71 2.81
C LEU A 96 10.58 -2.34 3.48
N ALA A 97 9.84 -2.28 4.60
CA ALA A 97 9.58 -1.04 5.34
C ALA A 97 10.81 -0.52 6.10
N GLN A 98 11.68 -1.41 6.60
CA GLN A 98 12.95 -1.04 7.27
C GLN A 98 14.09 -0.76 6.28
N SER A 99 13.94 -1.13 5.01
CA SER A 99 14.97 -0.95 4.01
C SER A 99 15.31 0.53 3.78
N LYS A 100 16.61 0.85 3.72
CA LYS A 100 17.11 2.18 3.35
C LYS A 100 17.01 2.44 1.83
N HIS A 101 16.74 1.39 1.03
CA HIS A 101 16.36 1.54 -0.37
C HIS A 101 14.89 1.99 -0.49
N LYS A 102 14.60 2.83 -1.49
CA LYS A 102 13.24 3.19 -1.88
C LYS A 102 12.52 1.98 -2.48
N LEU A 103 11.81 1.22 -1.66
CA LEU A 103 11.07 0.02 -2.05
C LEU A 103 9.58 0.22 -1.78
N THR A 104 8.75 -0.32 -2.67
CA THR A 104 7.29 -0.34 -2.54
C THR A 104 6.79 -1.77 -2.36
N LEU A 105 5.49 -1.92 -2.09
CA LEU A 105 4.80 -3.22 -2.03
C LEU A 105 5.08 -4.11 -3.26
N LEU A 106 5.26 -3.49 -4.43
CA LEU A 106 5.51 -4.21 -5.70
C LEU A 106 6.84 -4.96 -5.71
N HIS A 107 7.75 -4.67 -4.79
CA HIS A 107 9.03 -5.37 -4.69
C HIS A 107 8.91 -6.69 -3.92
N LEU A 108 7.80 -6.96 -3.23
CA LEU A 108 7.67 -8.18 -2.45
C LEU A 108 7.81 -9.48 -3.29
N PRO A 109 7.22 -9.61 -4.50
CA PRO A 109 7.41 -10.82 -5.30
C PRO A 109 8.86 -11.10 -5.68
N ILE A 110 9.61 -10.08 -6.11
CA ILE A 110 11.03 -10.26 -6.43
C ILE A 110 11.85 -10.50 -5.16
N TYR A 111 11.48 -9.89 -4.04
CA TYR A 111 12.11 -10.12 -2.75
C TYR A 111 11.94 -11.58 -2.27
N LEU A 112 10.75 -12.15 -2.38
CA LEU A 112 10.50 -13.54 -1.98
C LEU A 112 11.13 -14.56 -2.95
N SER A 113 11.23 -14.26 -4.25
CA SER A 113 11.69 -15.22 -5.27
C SER A 113 13.19 -15.12 -5.61
N ASN A 114 13.83 -13.97 -5.44
CA ASN A 114 15.21 -13.74 -5.87
C ASN A 114 16.15 -13.56 -4.67
N GLN A 115 16.99 -14.57 -4.41
CA GLN A 115 17.96 -14.57 -3.32
C GLN A 115 18.94 -13.39 -3.37
N THR A 116 19.45 -13.03 -4.56
CA THR A 116 20.39 -11.92 -4.72
C THR A 116 19.75 -10.59 -4.35
N PHE A 117 18.52 -10.35 -4.82
CA PHE A 117 17.76 -9.15 -4.47
C PHE A 117 17.49 -9.10 -2.96
N ARG A 118 17.03 -10.22 -2.39
CA ARG A 118 16.71 -10.33 -0.97
C ARG A 118 17.94 -10.05 -0.08
N ARG A 119 19.10 -10.62 -0.41
CA ARG A 119 20.38 -10.33 0.27
C ARG A 119 20.78 -8.87 0.17
N LYS A 120 20.60 -8.24 -1.00
CA LYS A 120 20.87 -6.80 -1.18
C LYS A 120 20.04 -5.95 -0.24
N VAL A 121 18.73 -6.19 -0.20
CA VAL A 121 17.81 -5.47 0.71
C VAL A 121 18.20 -5.71 2.17
N ASN A 122 18.45 -6.96 2.55
CA ASN A 122 18.75 -7.32 3.95
C ASN A 122 20.12 -6.85 4.45
N SER A 123 21.06 -6.52 3.54
CA SER A 123 22.37 -6.01 3.92
C SER A 123 22.32 -4.67 4.68
N GLN A 124 21.22 -3.92 4.52
CA GLN A 124 21.03 -2.60 5.15
C GLN A 124 20.11 -2.62 6.38
N ILE A 125 19.50 -3.77 6.69
CA ILE A 125 18.64 -3.93 7.85
C ILE A 125 19.52 -3.99 9.10
N GLU A 126 19.10 -3.36 10.20
CA GLU A 126 19.84 -3.38 11.47
C GLU A 126 19.30 -4.46 12.41
N ASP A 127 17.98 -4.72 12.37
CA ASP A 127 17.26 -5.70 13.17
C ASP A 127 17.87 -7.11 13.09
N VAL A 128 18.30 -7.63 14.25
CA VAL A 128 18.93 -8.93 14.41
C VAL A 128 17.94 -10.08 14.20
N TYR A 129 16.67 -9.91 14.57
CA TYR A 129 15.64 -10.93 14.38
C TYR A 129 15.34 -11.14 12.90
N LEU A 130 15.18 -10.05 12.13
CA LEU A 130 14.99 -10.14 10.68
C LEU A 130 16.19 -10.79 9.99
N LYS A 131 17.41 -10.43 10.38
CA LYS A 131 18.63 -11.06 9.86
C LYS A 131 18.64 -12.56 10.13
N SER A 132 18.33 -12.97 11.36
CA SER A 132 18.30 -14.37 11.75
C SER A 132 17.22 -15.14 10.99
N TYR A 133 16.02 -14.57 10.85
CA TYR A 133 14.93 -15.17 10.10
C TYR A 133 15.35 -15.45 8.65
N TRP A 134 15.87 -14.43 7.95
CA TRP A 134 16.27 -14.60 6.56
C TRP A 134 17.48 -15.52 6.41
N ALA A 135 18.44 -15.51 7.34
CA ALA A 135 19.55 -16.46 7.33
C ALA A 135 19.03 -17.92 7.43
N ASN A 136 18.06 -18.18 8.31
CA ASN A 136 17.42 -19.49 8.42
C ASN A 136 16.66 -19.85 7.14
N PHE A 137 15.90 -18.91 6.58
CA PHE A 137 15.21 -19.11 5.31
C PHE A 137 16.18 -19.44 4.17
N GLU A 138 17.33 -18.75 4.09
CA GLU A 138 18.37 -19.02 3.08
C GLU A 138 19.05 -20.39 3.28
N ALA A 139 19.11 -20.89 4.51
CA ALA A 139 19.70 -22.19 4.83
C ALA A 139 18.81 -23.38 4.43
N LEU A 140 17.51 -23.16 4.20
CA LEU A 140 16.60 -24.19 3.73
C LEU A 140 16.99 -24.70 2.34
N PRO A 141 16.75 -25.98 1.99
CA PRO A 141 16.86 -26.46 0.62
C PRO A 141 16.00 -25.64 -0.34
N GLU A 142 16.47 -25.44 -1.57
CA GLU A 142 15.76 -24.62 -2.56
C GLU A 142 14.32 -25.10 -2.80
N LYS A 143 14.11 -26.42 -2.83
CA LYS A 143 12.79 -27.02 -2.97
C LYS A 143 11.84 -26.58 -1.84
N GLU A 144 12.32 -26.53 -0.61
CA GLU A 144 11.54 -26.13 0.55
C GLU A 144 11.21 -24.64 0.51
N ARG A 145 12.18 -23.78 0.17
CA ARG A 145 11.92 -22.34 -0.05
C ARG A 145 10.87 -22.11 -1.12
N ASN A 146 10.95 -22.85 -2.24
CA ASN A 146 9.98 -22.74 -3.32
C ASN A 146 8.58 -23.20 -2.88
N GLN A 147 8.48 -24.21 -2.02
CA GLN A 147 7.21 -24.65 -1.44
C GLN A 147 6.61 -23.59 -0.52
N GLN A 148 7.41 -23.00 0.38
CA GLN A 148 6.94 -21.97 1.31
C GLN A 148 6.52 -20.67 0.57
N THR A 149 7.23 -20.30 -0.50
CA THR A 149 6.97 -19.05 -1.25
C THR A 149 5.87 -19.17 -2.31
N ALA A 150 5.51 -20.38 -2.74
CA ALA A 150 4.58 -20.61 -3.85
C ALA A 150 3.19 -19.95 -3.65
N VAL A 151 2.56 -20.18 -2.49
CA VAL A 151 1.23 -19.63 -2.19
C VAL A 151 1.24 -18.10 -2.06
N PRO A 152 2.16 -17.49 -1.27
CA PRO A 152 2.31 -16.03 -1.23
C PRO A 152 2.49 -15.42 -2.63
N LEU A 153 3.42 -15.95 -3.42
CA LEU A 153 3.72 -15.43 -4.76
C LEU A 153 2.51 -15.53 -5.69
N ARG A 154 1.79 -16.66 -5.69
CA ARG A 154 0.60 -16.83 -6.53
C ARG A 154 -0.46 -15.76 -6.22
N ARG A 155 -0.72 -15.50 -4.93
CA ARG A 155 -1.73 -14.53 -4.51
C ARG A 155 -1.31 -13.08 -4.74
N LEU A 156 -0.05 -12.75 -4.44
CA LEU A 156 0.52 -11.45 -4.76
C LEU A 156 0.47 -11.19 -6.27
N ASN A 157 0.83 -12.17 -7.10
CA ASN A 157 0.76 -12.04 -8.55
C ASN A 157 -0.68 -11.75 -9.02
N LEU A 158 -1.69 -12.45 -8.51
CA LEU A 158 -3.10 -12.17 -8.85
C LEU A 158 -3.52 -10.74 -8.50
N LEU A 159 -3.09 -10.24 -7.33
CA LEU A 159 -3.36 -8.87 -6.90
C LEU A 159 -2.65 -7.84 -7.80
N LEU A 160 -1.40 -8.11 -8.13
CA LEU A 160 -0.51 -7.22 -8.87
C LEU A 160 -0.60 -7.37 -10.39
N MET A 161 -1.40 -8.31 -10.91
CA MET A 161 -1.62 -8.49 -12.35
C MET A 161 -2.30 -7.28 -13.00
N ARG A 162 -3.15 -6.58 -12.24
CA ARG A 162 -3.89 -5.40 -12.72
C ARG A 162 -2.94 -4.19 -12.80
N GLN A 163 -2.82 -3.61 -14.00
CA GLN A 163 -2.00 -2.42 -14.24
C GLN A 163 -2.39 -1.24 -13.34
N THR A 164 -3.68 -1.12 -13.05
CA THR A 164 -4.28 -0.13 -12.16
C THR A 164 -3.77 -0.29 -10.72
N THR A 165 -3.75 -1.51 -10.18
CA THR A 165 -3.16 -1.80 -8.87
C THR A 165 -1.67 -1.47 -8.82
N ARG A 166 -0.92 -1.82 -9.87
CA ARG A 166 0.51 -1.46 -9.95
C ARG A 166 0.71 0.05 -10.01
N GLY A 167 -0.11 0.77 -10.77
CA GLY A 167 -0.08 2.22 -10.85
C GLY A 167 -0.39 2.89 -9.52
N ALA A 168 -1.32 2.33 -8.73
CA ALA A 168 -1.71 2.88 -7.43
C ALA A 168 -0.70 2.60 -6.31
N LEU A 169 0.07 1.51 -6.37
CA LEU A 169 0.95 1.07 -5.27
C LEU A 169 2.45 1.09 -5.61
N GLY A 170 2.81 1.51 -6.82
CA GLY A 170 4.15 1.34 -7.37
C GLY A 170 5.08 2.54 -7.25
N ASP A 171 4.57 3.70 -6.85
CA ASP A 171 5.37 4.92 -6.79
C ASP A 171 6.07 5.05 -5.42
N THR A 172 7.39 5.26 -5.45
CA THR A 172 8.20 5.53 -4.24
C THR A 172 8.20 7.00 -3.84
N ASN A 173 7.65 7.88 -4.68
CA ASN A 173 7.49 9.30 -4.41
C ASN A 173 6.13 9.79 -4.92
N PRO A 174 5.02 9.33 -4.32
CA PRO A 174 3.69 9.66 -4.78
C PRO A 174 3.47 11.17 -4.81
N ARG A 175 2.88 11.67 -5.90
CA ARG A 175 2.54 13.09 -6.06
C ARG A 175 1.50 13.58 -5.06
N PHE A 176 0.80 12.67 -4.41
CA PHE A 176 -0.24 12.95 -3.43
C PHE A 176 0.14 12.37 -2.07
N ASN A 177 0.22 13.23 -1.05
CA ASN A 177 0.36 12.81 0.34
C ASN A 177 -1.04 12.59 0.94
N LEU A 178 -1.35 11.35 1.34
CA LEU A 178 -2.62 10.99 1.99
C LEU A 178 -2.86 11.79 3.28
N GLU A 179 -1.81 12.16 4.01
CA GLU A 179 -1.93 12.93 5.26
C GLU A 179 -2.48 14.34 5.01
N SER A 180 -2.25 14.89 3.81
CA SER A 180 -2.79 16.21 3.42
C SER A 180 -4.31 16.26 3.43
N ILE A 181 -5.00 15.11 3.42
CA ILE A 181 -6.45 15.03 3.65
C ILE A 181 -6.79 15.62 5.01
N PHE A 182 -6.07 15.23 6.04
CA PHE A 182 -6.36 15.61 7.42
C PHE A 182 -5.65 16.89 7.83
N THR A 183 -4.42 17.12 7.36
CA THR A 183 -3.62 18.30 7.76
C THR A 183 -4.00 19.57 6.99
N GLU A 184 -4.41 19.44 5.72
CA GLU A 184 -4.81 20.56 4.86
C GLU A 184 -6.34 20.62 4.63
N GLY A 185 -7.09 19.67 5.20
CA GLY A 185 -8.55 19.61 5.07
C GLY A 185 -9.01 19.30 3.64
N LYS A 186 -8.29 18.44 2.91
CA LYS A 186 -8.71 17.98 1.57
C LYS A 186 -9.86 16.98 1.66
N ILE A 187 -10.57 16.85 0.54
CA ILE A 187 -11.68 15.92 0.35
C ILE A 187 -11.22 14.85 -0.64
N LEU A 188 -11.04 13.63 -0.16
CA LEU A 188 -10.71 12.48 -0.99
C LEU A 188 -12.00 11.75 -1.42
N LEU A 189 -12.19 11.62 -2.73
CA LEU A 189 -13.28 10.87 -3.36
C LEU A 189 -12.69 9.61 -3.99
N VAL A 190 -13.09 8.44 -3.50
CA VAL A 190 -12.60 7.12 -3.95
C VAL A 190 -13.76 6.34 -4.58
N PRO A 191 -13.89 6.38 -5.92
CA PRO A 191 -14.85 5.53 -6.62
C PRO A 191 -14.34 4.08 -6.66
N LEU A 192 -15.18 3.11 -6.28
CA LEU A 192 -14.87 1.68 -6.39
C LEU A 192 -15.75 1.06 -7.48
N ASN A 193 -15.36 1.26 -8.73
CA ASN A 193 -16.08 0.81 -9.92
C ASN A 193 -15.58 -0.57 -10.38
#